data_AF-A0A964EXU6-F1
#
_entry.id   AF-A0A964EXU6-F1
#
_cell.length_a   1.000
_cell.length_b   1.000
_cell.length_c   1.000
_cell.angle_alpha   90.00
_cell.angle_beta   90.00
_cell.angle_gamma   90.00
#
_symmetry.space_group_name_H-M   'P 1'
#
loop_
_entity.id
_entity.type
_entity.pdbx_description
1 polymer ?
#
loop_
_entity_poly.entity_id
_entity_poly.type
_entity_poly.pdbx_seq_one_letter_code
_entity_poly.pdbx_strand_id
1 'polypeptide(L)'
;MRIDPSVSAALKDVEVLMTYRCPVRWEAMEPVAERVRHCARCDHRVYDLRDRSEAEIRALIAAHDGELCGYASVRPDGTVVAGACAPTQLRGRIVAR
;
A
#
# COMPACT_ATOMS: atom_id res chain seq x y z
N MET A 1 13.66 9.97 -25.64
CA MET A 1 12.73 10.28 -24.56
C MET A 1 13.55 10.77 -23.38
N ARG A 2 13.59 12.08 -23.14
CA ARG A 2 14.37 12.69 -22.06
C ARG A 2 13.49 12.73 -20.82
N ILE A 3 13.87 11.98 -19.78
CA ILE A 3 13.27 12.08 -18.46
C ILE A 3 13.70 13.43 -17.88
N ASP A 4 12.74 14.24 -17.46
CA ASP A 4 12.97 15.55 -16.87
C ASP A 4 13.64 15.39 -15.49
N PRO A 5 14.85 15.94 -15.27
CA PRO A 5 15.61 15.74 -14.02
C PRO A 5 14.94 16.39 -12.80
N SER A 6 13.93 17.25 -12.98
CA SER A 6 13.15 17.84 -11.88
C SER A 6 12.16 16.86 -11.22
N VAL A 7 11.78 15.78 -11.91
CA VAL A 7 10.87 14.74 -11.35
C VAL A 7 11.64 13.72 -10.49
N SER A 8 12.98 13.68 -10.61
CA SER A 8 13.85 12.73 -9.90
C SER A 8 14.27 13.17 -8.49
N ALA A 9 13.85 14.36 -8.03
CA ALA A 9 14.48 15.01 -6.88
C ALA A 9 13.72 14.94 -5.54
N ALA A 10 12.61 14.19 -5.41
CA ALA A 10 11.83 14.25 -4.15
C ALA A 10 11.22 12.91 -3.65
N LEU A 11 11.82 11.75 -3.96
CA LEU A 11 11.38 10.45 -3.43
C LEU A 11 12.53 9.58 -2.90
N LYS A 12 13.52 10.22 -2.25
CA LYS A 12 14.42 9.56 -1.30
C LYS A 12 13.78 9.85 0.05
N ASP A 13 13.15 8.94 0.79
CA ASP A 13 13.81 7.91 1.59
C ASP A 13 12.76 6.97 2.26
N VAL A 14 11.74 6.48 1.54
CA VAL A 14 11.02 5.27 2.01
C VAL A 14 10.74 4.36 0.84
N GLU A 15 11.33 3.18 0.88
CA GLU A 15 11.01 2.08 -0.02
C GLU A 15 9.82 1.30 0.56
N VAL A 16 8.67 1.33 -0.14
CA VAL A 16 7.45 0.63 0.30
C VAL A 16 7.37 -0.71 -0.42
N LEU A 17 7.60 -1.80 0.33
CA LEU A 17 7.67 -3.16 -0.21
C LEU A 17 6.48 -4.00 0.22
N MET A 18 5.87 -4.70 -0.75
CA MET A 18 4.87 -5.73 -0.48
C MET A 18 5.55 -7.06 -0.15
N THR A 19 5.73 -7.39 1.13
CA THR A 19 6.50 -8.56 1.57
C THR A 19 5.70 -9.86 1.60
N TYR A 20 4.37 -9.78 1.59
CA TYR A 20 3.49 -10.95 1.61
C TYR A 20 2.24 -10.67 0.81
N ARG A 21 1.74 -11.61 0.00
CA ARG A 21 0.47 -11.49 -0.72
C ARG A 21 -0.64 -12.21 0.06
N CYS A 22 -1.61 -11.47 0.58
CA CYS A 22 -2.76 -12.05 1.25
C CYS A 22 -3.70 -12.72 0.23
N PRO A 23 -4.04 -14.02 0.39
CA PRO A 23 -4.92 -14.72 -0.54
C PRO A 23 -6.41 -14.41 -0.32
N VAL A 24 -6.78 -13.77 0.80
CA VAL A 24 -8.17 -13.40 1.09
C VAL A 24 -8.56 -12.17 0.28
N ARG A 25 -9.72 -12.23 -0.37
CA ARG A 25 -10.28 -11.11 -1.13
C ARG A 25 -10.74 -10.02 -0.15
N TRP A 26 -10.49 -8.76 -0.50
CA TRP A 26 -10.91 -7.58 0.26
C TRP A 26 -12.43 -7.59 0.52
N GLU A 27 -13.19 -8.01 -0.49
CA GLU A 27 -14.65 -8.07 -0.42
C GLU A 27 -15.15 -9.13 0.57
N ALA A 28 -14.32 -10.12 0.90
CA ALA A 28 -14.61 -11.17 1.88
C ALA A 28 -14.14 -10.85 3.30
N MET A 29 -13.56 -9.66 3.53
CA MET A 29 -13.12 -9.19 4.85
C MET A 29 -14.20 -8.36 5.52
N GLU A 30 -14.26 -8.39 6.86
CA GLU A 30 -15.27 -7.70 7.65
C GLU A 30 -15.00 -6.18 7.69
N PRO A 31 -15.94 -5.31 7.30
CA PRO A 31 -15.75 -3.86 7.43
C PRO A 31 -15.76 -3.46 8.91
N VAL A 32 -14.67 -2.85 9.39
CA VAL A 32 -14.55 -2.42 10.79
C VAL A 32 -14.44 -0.90 10.96
N ALA A 33 -14.01 -0.18 9.92
CA ALA A 33 -14.04 1.27 9.85
C ALA A 33 -14.02 1.73 8.38
N GLU A 34 -14.08 3.05 8.16
CA GLU A 34 -13.90 3.62 6.83
C GLU A 34 -12.53 3.20 6.27
N ARG A 35 -12.53 2.56 5.08
CA ARG A 35 -11.31 2.08 4.42
C ARG A 35 -10.45 1.11 5.26
N VAL A 36 -11.03 0.48 6.27
CA VAL A 36 -10.37 -0.57 7.07
C VAL A 36 -11.26 -1.79 7.16
N ARG A 37 -10.69 -2.95 6.87
CA ARG A 37 -11.36 -4.24 7.04
C ARG A 37 -10.56 -5.17 7.94
N HIS A 38 -11.22 -6.08 8.63
CA HIS A 38 -10.59 -7.14 9.40
C HIS A 38 -10.54 -8.44 8.59
N CYS A 39 -9.36 -9.06 8.55
CA CYS A 39 -9.17 -10.35 7.91
C CYS A 39 -9.29 -11.48 8.93
N ALA A 40 -10.39 -12.23 8.89
CA ALA A 40 -10.60 -13.38 9.79
C ALA A 40 -9.55 -14.50 9.67
N ARG A 41 -8.78 -14.55 8.57
CA ARG A 41 -7.75 -15.58 8.36
C ARG A 41 -6.47 -15.31 9.15
N CYS A 42 -6.01 -14.06 9.17
CA CYS A 42 -4.77 -13.68 9.85
C CYS A 42 -5.01 -12.82 11.09
N ASP A 43 -6.27 -12.49 11.39
CA ASP A 43 -6.69 -11.69 12.54
C ASP A 43 -6.09 -10.27 12.60
N HIS A 44 -5.75 -9.70 11.45
CA HIS A 44 -5.22 -8.33 11.33
C HIS A 44 -6.18 -7.39 10.61
N ARG A 45 -6.04 -6.09 10.92
CA ARG A 45 -6.67 -5.00 10.15
C ARG A 45 -5.91 -4.79 8.85
N VAL A 46 -6.66 -4.67 7.76
CA VAL A 46 -6.19 -4.41 6.41
C VAL A 46 -6.68 -3.03 5.99
N TYR A 47 -5.76 -2.15 5.61
CA TYR A 47 -6.01 -0.75 5.29
C TYR A 47 -6.07 -0.54 3.77
N ASP A 48 -7.09 0.14 3.27
CA ASP A 48 -7.19 0.50 1.85
C ASP A 48 -6.29 1.71 1.55
N LEU A 49 -5.21 1.46 0.83
CA LEU A 49 -4.22 2.46 0.41
C LEU A 49 -4.47 2.96 -1.01
N ARG A 50 -5.48 2.42 -1.71
CA ARG A 50 -5.79 2.87 -3.06
C ARG A 50 -6.25 4.33 -3.02
N ASP A 51 -5.78 5.08 -4.02
CA ASP A 51 -6.09 6.50 -4.21
C ASP A 51 -5.66 7.42 -3.04
N ARG A 52 -4.79 6.92 -2.14
CA ARG A 52 -4.15 7.76 -1.13
C ARG A 52 -2.92 8.43 -1.69
N SER A 53 -2.63 9.63 -1.19
CA SER A 53 -1.34 10.28 -1.41
C SER A 53 -0.23 9.52 -0.70
N GLU A 54 0.99 9.70 -1.18
CA GLU A 54 2.17 9.10 -0.54
C GLU A 54 2.35 9.53 0.92
N ALA A 55 2.08 10.81 1.22
CA ALA A 55 2.16 11.34 2.58
C ALA A 55 1.19 10.62 3.53
N GLU A 56 -0.04 10.33 3.08
CA GLU A 56 -1.00 9.56 3.85
C GLU A 56 -0.55 8.11 4.07
N ILE A 57 0.02 7.47 3.04
CA ILE A 57 0.55 6.10 3.16
C ILE A 57 1.70 6.07 4.17
N ARG A 58 2.63 7.02 4.10
CA ARG A 58 3.76 7.15 5.04
C ARG A 58 3.26 7.38 6.48
N ALA A 59 2.33 8.30 6.67
CA ALA A 59 1.75 8.57 7.99
C ALA A 59 1.08 7.33 8.58
N LEU A 60 0.38 6.55 7.75
CA LEU A 60 -0.26 5.31 8.18
C LEU A 60 0.77 4.25 8.57
N ILE A 61 1.82 4.06 7.77
CA ILE A 61 2.89 3.10 8.08
C ILE A 61 3.63 3.51 9.36
N ALA A 62 3.93 4.79 9.53
CA ALA A 62 4.57 5.32 10.74
C ALA A 62 3.70 5.14 11.99
N ALA A 63 2.37 5.26 11.87
CA ALA A 63 1.43 5.00 12.95
C ALA A 63 1.32 3.50 13.33
N HIS A 64 1.90 2.62 12.52
CA HIS A 64 1.92 1.16 12.71
C HIS A 64 3.35 0.61 12.81
N ASP A 65 4.27 1.38 13.40
CA ASP A 65 5.65 0.97 13.67
C ASP A 65 6.42 0.47 12.44
N GLY A 66 6.09 0.98 11.25
CA GLY A 66 6.80 0.66 10.01
C GLY A 66 6.20 -0.49 9.20
N GLU A 67 5.19 -1.21 9.71
CA GLU A 67 4.58 -2.36 9.02
C GLU A 67 3.06 -2.38 9.15
N LEU A 68 2.34 -2.66 8.05
CA LEU A 68 0.89 -2.87 8.10
C LEU A 68 0.39 -3.83 7.03
N CYS A 69 -0.81 -4.38 7.24
CA CYS A 69 -1.52 -5.09 6.18
C CYS A 69 -2.29 -4.08 5.33
N GLY A 70 -2.00 -4.03 4.03
CA GLY A 70 -2.56 -3.05 3.11
C GLY A 70 -3.20 -3.67 1.87
N TYR A 71 -4.21 -2.98 1.35
CA TYR A 71 -4.74 -3.20 0.01
C TYR A 71 -4.29 -2.04 -0.88
N ALA A 72 -3.46 -2.33 -1.89
CA ALA A 72 -2.79 -1.31 -2.67
C ALA A 72 -2.72 -1.67 -4.16
N SER A 73 -2.64 -0.66 -5.01
CA SER A 73 -2.21 -0.86 -6.38
C SER A 73 -0.69 -1.00 -6.39
N VAL A 74 -0.15 -1.95 -7.14
CA VAL A 74 1.30 -2.08 -7.30
C VAL A 74 1.67 -2.22 -8.78
N ARG A 75 2.89 -1.82 -9.10
CA ARG A 75 3.52 -2.16 -10.36
C ARG A 75 3.94 -3.64 -10.37
N PRO A 76 4.22 -4.21 -11.56
CA PRO A 76 4.72 -5.58 -11.67
C PRO A 76 6.00 -5.86 -10.87
N ASP A 77 6.80 -4.84 -10.60
CA ASP A 77 8.03 -4.89 -9.79
C ASP A 77 7.78 -4.89 -8.27
N GLY A 78 6.52 -4.83 -7.82
CA GLY A 78 6.15 -4.81 -6.39
C GLY A 78 6.09 -3.43 -5.76
N THR A 79 6.42 -2.36 -6.50
CA THR A 79 6.35 -0.98 -6.03
C THR A 79 4.89 -0.55 -5.82
N VAL A 80 4.55 -0.05 -4.64
CA VAL A 80 3.23 0.53 -4.36
C VAL A 80 3.05 1.83 -5.14
N VAL A 81 1.91 1.96 -5.83
CA VAL A 81 1.57 3.15 -6.61
C VAL A 81 0.40 3.88 -5.96
N ALA A 82 0.61 5.16 -5.69
CA ALA A 82 -0.40 6.11 -5.26
C ALA A 82 -1.06 6.78 -6.49
N GLY A 83 -2.39 6.87 -6.51
CA GLY A 83 -3.16 7.57 -7.56
C GLY A 83 -3.51 6.75 -8.81
N ALA A 84 -4.20 7.41 -9.74
CA ALA A 84 -4.93 6.82 -10.87
C ALA A 84 -4.05 6.34 -12.05
N CYS A 85 -2.85 5.82 -11.78
CA CYS A 85 -1.98 5.27 -12.81
C CYS A 85 -1.39 3.92 -12.36
N ALA A 86 -2.22 2.87 -12.36
CA ALA A 86 -1.74 1.49 -12.17
C ALA A 86 -2.67 0.45 -12.84
N PRO A 87 -2.14 -0.51 -13.63
CA PRO A 87 -2.92 -1.54 -14.33
C PRO A 87 -3.20 -2.82 -13.52
N THR A 88 -2.78 -2.94 -12.24
CA THR A 88 -2.96 -4.17 -11.44
C THR A 88 -3.13 -3.89 -9.93
N GLN A 89 -4.10 -4.55 -9.29
CA GLN A 89 -4.39 -4.45 -7.85
C GLN A 89 -3.82 -5.65 -7.08
N LEU A 90 -3.10 -5.43 -5.97
CA LEU A 90 -2.60 -6.50 -5.08
C LEU A 90 -2.99 -6.27 -3.60
N ARG A 91 -2.99 -7.36 -2.83
CA ARG A 91 -3.33 -7.38 -1.39
C ARG A 91 -2.17 -7.99 -0.62
N GLY A 92 -1.73 -7.40 0.48
CA GLY A 92 -0.58 -7.93 1.20
C GLY A 92 0.00 -7.11 2.35
N ARG A 93 1.12 -7.56 2.91
CA ARG A 93 1.86 -6.83 3.96
C ARG A 93 2.81 -5.83 3.33
N ILE A 94 2.73 -4.59 3.80
CA ILE A 94 3.50 -3.46 3.33
C ILE A 94 4.49 -3.03 4.40
N VAL A 95 5.75 -2.86 4.02
CA VAL A 95 6.86 -2.47 4.91
C VAL A 95 7.51 -1.21 4.35
N ALA A 96 7.77 -0.22 5.21
CA ALA A 96 8.62 0.93 4.89
C ALA A 96 10.07 0.64 5.28
N ARG A 97 11.01 0.85 4.37
CA ARG A 97 12.46 0.85 4.64
C ARG A 97 13.07 2.21 4.37
#